data_AF-A0A699S7X3-F1
#
_entry.id   AF-A0A699S7X3-F1
#
_cell.length_a   1.000
_cell.length_b   1.000
_cell.length_c   1.000
_cell.angle_alpha   90.00
_cell.angle_beta   90.00
_cell.angle_gamma   90.00
#
_symmetry.space_group_name_H-M   'P 1'
#
loop_
_entity.id
_entity.type
_entity.pdbx_description
1 polymer ?
#
loop_
_entity_poly.entity_id
_entity_poly.type
_entity_poly.pdbx_seq_one_letter_code
_entity_poly.pdbx_strand_id
1 'polypeptide(L)'
;MTLEVHNWSSSAHKEDHKIISHEIAPIINQVDALVQNFKIQFLQEATKFVRDFKSLGKEADESLDKQKSLELEIEQLLKVSVGHDIMFIVQNGFVDVPSDLQTELDRTKE
;
A
#
# COMPACT_ATOMS: atom_id res chain seq x y z
N MET A 1 28.30 45.81 51.41
CA MET A 1 27.70 44.46 51.42
C MET A 1 28.61 43.56 50.60
N THR A 2 29.58 42.93 51.26
CA THR A 2 30.49 41.97 50.64
C THR A 2 29.76 40.64 50.57
N LEU A 3 29.45 40.18 49.36
CA LEU A 3 28.89 38.85 49.14
C LEU A 3 29.97 37.83 49.52
N GLU A 4 29.79 37.14 50.65
CA GLU A 4 30.62 36.00 51.02
C GLU A 4 30.52 34.95 49.92
N VAL A 5 31.63 34.67 49.25
CA VAL A 5 31.72 33.54 48.33
C VAL A 5 31.67 32.29 49.19
N HIS A 6 30.51 31.64 49.22
CA HIS A 6 30.30 30.42 49.99
C HIS A 6 31.38 29.38 49.66
N ASN A 7 32.02 28.85 50.70
CA ASN A 7 33.16 27.94 50.60
C ASN A 7 32.76 26.65 49.86
N TRP A 8 33.19 26.51 48.61
CA TRP A 8 33.00 25.31 47.78
C TRP A 8 33.62 24.04 48.38
N SER A 9 34.46 24.17 49.42
CA SER A 9 35.02 23.02 50.16
C SER A 9 34.14 22.54 51.31
N SER A 10 32.94 23.10 51.49
CA SER A 10 32.02 22.68 52.55
C SER A 10 31.62 21.21 52.40
N SER A 11 31.31 20.57 53.53
CA SER A 11 30.90 19.16 53.53
C SER A 11 29.63 18.92 52.70
N ALA A 12 28.69 19.88 52.72
CA ALA A 12 27.47 19.80 51.93
C ALA A 12 27.77 19.73 50.42
N HIS A 13 28.67 20.60 49.94
CA HIS A 13 29.03 20.61 48.52
C HIS A 13 29.74 19.32 48.05
N LYS A 14 30.55 18.72 48.93
CA LYS A 14 31.20 17.43 48.65
C LYS A 14 30.18 16.28 48.53
N GLU A 15 29.13 16.31 49.34
CA GLU A 15 28.06 15.31 49.28
C GLU A 15 27.21 15.48 48.02
N ASP A 16 26.86 16.72 47.66
CA ASP A 16 26.16 17.01 46.40
C ASP A 16 26.95 16.52 45.19
N HIS A 17 28.26 16.80 45.15
CA HIS A 17 29.13 16.31 44.08
C HIS A 17 29.16 14.78 44.02
N LYS A 18 29.16 14.10 45.17
CA LYS A 18 29.14 12.64 45.24
C LYS A 18 27.85 12.08 44.65
N ILE A 19 26.69 12.63 45.02
CA ILE A 19 25.37 12.23 44.48
C ILE A 19 25.32 12.46 42.97
N ILE A 20 25.74 13.64 42.51
CA ILE A 20 25.75 13.96 41.07
C ILE A 20 26.65 12.97 40.31
N SER A 21 27.85 12.70 40.81
CA SER A 21 28.83 11.87 40.11
C SER A 21 28.51 10.37 40.15
N HIS A 22 27.93 9.85 41.24
CA HIS A 22 27.76 8.41 41.44
C HIS A 22 26.34 7.93 41.23
N GLU A 23 25.34 8.81 41.32
CA GLU A 23 23.94 8.43 41.18
C GLU A 23 23.34 9.04 39.92
N ILE A 24 23.43 10.37 39.76
CA ILE A 24 22.75 11.07 38.65
C ILE A 24 23.46 10.83 37.31
N ALA A 25 24.77 11.02 37.24
CA ALA A 25 25.51 10.89 35.98
C ALA A 25 25.40 9.48 35.36
N PRO A 26 25.50 8.36 36.13
CA PRO A 26 25.26 7.03 35.58
C PRO A 26 23.85 6.82 35.05
N ILE A 27 22.82 7.36 35.71
CA ILE A 27 21.43 7.29 35.23
C ILE A 27 21.28 8.00 33.89
N ILE A 28 21.82 9.21 33.75
CA ILE A 28 21.79 9.96 32.49
C ILE A 28 22.45 9.16 31.37
N ASN A 29 23.61 8.56 31.63
CA ASN A 29 24.32 7.75 30.63
C ASN A 29 23.52 6.49 30.24
N GLN A 30 22.84 5.84 31.18
CA GLN A 30 21.97 4.69 30.89
C GLN A 30 20.77 5.09 30.04
N VAL A 31 20.12 6.22 30.37
CA VAL A 31 19.00 6.76 29.59
C VAL A 31 19.46 7.14 28.19
N ASP A 32 20.61 7.78 28.04
CA ASP A 32 21.17 8.11 26.72
C ASP A 32 21.41 6.84 25.89
N ALA A 33 22.04 5.82 26.48
CA ALA A 33 22.25 4.54 25.80
C ALA A 33 20.92 3.89 25.36
N LEU A 34 19.89 3.93 26.21
CA LEU A 34 18.55 3.42 25.87
C LEU A 34 17.94 4.19 24.69
N VAL A 35 18.04 5.52 24.71
CA VAL A 35 17.55 6.39 23.63
C VAL A 35 18.30 6.11 22.33
N GLN A 36 19.62 5.94 22.36
CA GLN A 36 20.39 5.58 21.16
C GLN A 36 19.99 4.21 20.61
N ASN A 37 19.77 3.21 21.47
CA ASN A 37 19.31 1.89 21.05
C ASN A 37 17.93 1.96 20.39
N PHE A 38 16.99 2.68 20.99
CA PHE A 38 15.67 2.90 20.41
C PHE A 38 15.76 3.58 19.04
N LYS A 39 16.59 4.64 18.93
CA LYS A 39 16.81 5.35 17.65
C LYS A 39 17.33 4.41 16.58
N ILE A 40 18.29 3.54 16.89
CA ILE A 40 18.83 2.58 15.93
C ILE A 40 17.75 1.60 15.46
N GLN A 41 17.00 1.00 16.39
CA GLN A 41 15.92 0.06 16.05
C GLN A 41 14.82 0.73 15.21
N PHE A 42 14.42 1.93 15.61
CA PHE A 42 13.41 2.71 14.89
C PHE A 42 13.85 2.99 13.44
N LEU A 43 15.11 3.40 13.24
CA LEU A 43 15.64 3.65 11.90
C LEU A 43 15.74 2.39 11.05
N GLN A 44 16.07 1.24 11.65
CA GLN A 44 16.06 -0.05 10.96
C GLN A 44 14.65 -0.42 10.49
N GLU A 45 13.65 -0.30 11.37
CA GLU A 45 12.26 -0.62 11.03
C GLU A 45 11.70 0.36 10.00
N ALA A 46 11.98 1.66 10.12
CA ALA A 46 11.60 2.66 9.13
C ALA A 46 12.22 2.37 7.75
N THR A 47 13.49 1.94 7.72
CA THR A 47 14.17 1.55 6.47
C THR A 47 13.53 0.32 5.83
N LYS A 48 13.17 -0.68 6.64
CA LYS A 48 12.45 -1.88 6.17
C LYS A 48 11.07 -1.51 5.65
N PHE A 49 10.32 -0.71 6.39
CA PHE A 49 8.99 -0.22 5.99
C PHE A 49 9.03 0.50 4.64
N VAL A 50 9.95 1.44 4.44
CA VAL A 50 10.09 2.16 3.17
C VAL A 50 10.40 1.21 2.01
N ARG A 51 11.24 0.20 2.25
CA ARG A 51 11.57 -0.82 1.24
C ARG A 51 10.34 -1.64 0.87
N ASP A 52 9.64 -2.18 1.86
CA ASP A 52 8.50 -3.06 1.66
C ASP A 52 7.34 -2.30 1.01
N PHE A 53 7.09 -1.06 1.43
CA PHE A 53 6.09 -0.18 0.83
C PHE A 53 6.38 0.12 -0.65
N LYS A 54 7.65 0.34 -1.01
CA LYS A 54 8.06 0.54 -2.41
C LYS A 54 7.81 -0.72 -3.25
N SER A 55 8.05 -1.91 -2.70
CA SER A 55 7.76 -3.17 -3.37
C SER A 55 6.26 -3.36 -3.56
N LEU A 56 5.46 -3.05 -2.53
CA LEU A 56 4.00 -3.10 -2.61
C LEU A 56 3.43 -2.16 -3.68
N GLY A 57 3.99 -0.95 -3.81
CA GLY A 57 3.61 -0.03 -4.88
C GLY A 57 3.80 -0.64 -6.28
N LYS A 58 4.92 -1.33 -6.52
CA LYS A 58 5.17 -2.01 -7.80
C LYS A 58 4.21 -3.17 -8.04
N GLU A 59 3.95 -3.97 -7.01
CA GLU A 59 2.99 -5.07 -7.09
C GLU A 59 1.58 -4.56 -7.41
N ALA A 60 1.16 -3.45 -6.82
CA ALA A 60 -0.11 -2.80 -7.12
C ALA A 60 -0.18 -2.31 -8.57
N ASP A 61 0.89 -1.69 -9.09
CA ASP A 61 0.96 -1.25 -10.48
C ASP A 61 0.87 -2.44 -11.46
N GLU A 62 1.64 -3.51 -11.22
CA GLU A 62 1.59 -4.73 -12.02
C GLU A 62 0.22 -5.42 -11.97
N SER A 63 -0.44 -5.41 -10.80
CA SER A 63 -1.78 -5.93 -10.61
C SER A 63 -2.82 -5.12 -11.39
N LEU A 64 -2.69 -3.79 -11.38
CA LEU A 64 -3.55 -2.89 -12.14
C LEU A 64 -3.44 -3.14 -13.66
N ASP A 65 -2.24 -3.37 -14.17
CA ASP A 65 -2.03 -3.68 -15.58
C ASP A 65 -2.64 -5.03 -15.97
N LYS A 66 -2.48 -6.06 -15.11
CA LYS A 66 -3.16 -7.36 -15.28
C LYS A 66 -4.68 -7.21 -15.30
N GLN A 67 -5.23 -6.40 -14.40
CA GLN A 67 -6.68 -6.15 -14.34
C GLN A 67 -7.18 -5.52 -15.65
N LYS A 68 -6.50 -4.49 -16.16
CA LYS A 68 -6.86 -3.86 -17.44
C LYS A 68 -6.78 -4.83 -18.62
N SER A 69 -5.74 -5.68 -18.64
CA SER A 69 -5.61 -6.71 -19.68
C SER A 69 -6.77 -7.69 -19.66
N LEU A 70 -7.18 -8.16 -18.48
CA LEU A 70 -8.31 -9.08 -18.32
C LEU A 70 -9.63 -8.42 -18.71
N GLU A 71 -9.82 -7.14 -18.37
CA GLU A 71 -11.02 -6.39 -18.77
C GLU A 71 -11.15 -6.31 -20.30
N LEU A 72 -10.05 -6.01 -21.00
CA LEU A 72 -10.01 -5.99 -22.47
C LEU A 72 -10.26 -7.38 -23.08
N GLU A 73 -9.71 -8.44 -22.49
CA GLU A 73 -9.93 -9.81 -22.96
C GLU A 73 -11.41 -10.21 -22.81
N ILE A 74 -12.03 -9.88 -21.67
CA ILE A 74 -13.45 -10.13 -21.44
C ILE A 74 -14.32 -9.36 -22.45
N GLU A 75 -14.02 -8.08 -22.71
CA GLU A 75 -14.76 -7.29 -23.72
C GLU A 75 -14.67 -7.92 -25.11
N GLN A 76 -13.47 -8.37 -25.52
CA GLN A 76 -13.26 -9.05 -26.79
C GLN A 76 -14.04 -10.38 -26.86
N LEU A 77 -13.98 -11.19 -25.79
CA LEU A 77 -14.71 -12.46 -25.71
C LEU A 77 -16.23 -12.25 -25.79
N LEU A 78 -16.76 -11.26 -25.10
CA LEU A 78 -18.19 -10.91 -25.15
C LEU A 78 -18.59 -10.50 -26.57
N LYS A 79 -17.79 -9.67 -27.24
CA LYS A 79 -18.06 -9.25 -28.62
C LYS A 79 -18.06 -10.44 -29.59
N VAL A 80 -17.12 -11.37 -29.44
CA VAL A 80 -17.06 -12.60 -30.25
C VAL A 80 -18.24 -13.51 -29.96
N SER A 81 -18.61 -13.72 -28.69
CA SER A 81 -19.74 -14.54 -28.28
C SER A 81 -21.05 -14.03 -28.88
N VAL A 82 -21.33 -12.73 -28.75
CA VAL A 82 -22.53 -12.10 -29.31
C VAL A 82 -22.57 -12.26 -30.83
N GLY A 83 -21.44 -12.08 -31.51
CA GLY A 83 -21.35 -12.31 -32.96
C GLY A 83 -21.63 -13.76 -33.36
N HIS A 84 -21.12 -14.72 -32.59
CA HIS A 84 -21.37 -16.14 -32.80
C HIS A 84 -22.84 -16.50 -32.59
N ASP A 85 -23.47 -15.98 -31.53
CA ASP A 85 -24.90 -16.19 -31.25
C ASP A 85 -25.78 -15.64 -32.37
N ILE A 86 -25.48 -14.44 -32.89
CA ILE A 86 -26.18 -13.86 -34.03
C ILE A 86 -26.05 -14.76 -35.27
N MET A 87 -24.83 -15.22 -35.57
CA MET A 87 -24.60 -16.10 -36.71
C MET A 87 -25.35 -17.43 -36.59
N PHE A 88 -25.38 -18.03 -35.40
CA PHE A 88 -26.12 -19.26 -35.11
C PHE A 88 -27.63 -19.05 -35.32
N ILE A 89 -28.19 -17.94 -34.85
CA ILE A 89 -29.61 -17.60 -35.04
C ILE A 89 -29.92 -17.39 -36.53
N VAL A 90 -29.09 -16.65 -37.28
CA VAL A 90 -29.30 -16.43 -38.72
C VAL A 90 -29.26 -17.75 -39.50
N GLN A 91 -28.31 -18.63 -39.20
CA GLN A 91 -28.18 -19.91 -39.90
C GLN A 91 -29.36 -20.85 -39.58
N ASN A 92 -29.76 -20.98 -38.31
CA ASN A 92 -30.84 -21.90 -37.93
C ASN A 92 -32.24 -21.33 -38.18
N GLY A 93 -32.42 -20.01 -38.02
CA GLY A 93 -33.69 -19.32 -38.27
C GLY A 93 -34.06 -19.23 -39.75
N PHE A 94 -33.09 -19.35 -40.66
CA PHE A 94 -33.33 -19.38 -42.11
C PHE A 94 -33.65 -20.79 -42.63
N VAL A 95 -33.26 -21.84 -41.90
CA VAL A 95 -33.47 -23.24 -42.32
C VAL A 95 -34.92 -23.70 -42.12
N ASP A 96 -35.64 -23.12 -41.15
CA ASP A 96 -37.04 -23.45 -40.83
C ASP A 96 -37.98 -22.23 -40.89
N VAL A 97 -37.79 -21.30 -41.84
CA VAL A 97 -38.77 -20.23 -42.04
C VAL A 97 -40.09 -20.87 -42.52
N PRO A 98 -41.19 -20.76 -41.75
CA PRO A 98 -42.50 -21.24 -42.20
C PRO A 98 -42.88 -20.50 -43.49
N SER A 99 -43.41 -21.22 -44.49
CA SER A 99 -43.77 -20.68 -45.82
C SER A 99 -44.61 -19.39 -45.77
N ASP A 100 -45.37 -19.20 -44.69
CA ASP A 100 -46.24 -18.07 -44.42
C ASP A 100 -45.44 -16.76 -44.17
N LEU A 101 -44.29 -16.85 -43.51
CA LEU A 101 -43.38 -15.72 -43.27
C LEU A 101 -42.56 -15.36 -44.52
N GLN A 102 -42.23 -16.36 -45.35
CA GLN A 102 -41.54 -16.14 -46.63
C GLN A 102 -42.42 -15.34 -47.60
N THR A 103 -43.72 -15.65 -47.65
CA THR A 103 -44.68 -14.94 -48.51
C THR A 103 -44.95 -13.50 -48.07
N GLU A 104 -44.86 -13.19 -46.77
CA GLU A 104 -44.93 -11.81 -46.27
C GLU A 104 -43.65 -11.01 -46.58
N LEU A 105 -42.48 -11.64 -46.46
CA LEU A 105 -41.20 -10.99 -46.75
C LEU A 105 -41.03 -10.65 -48.24
N ASP A 106 -41.57 -11.48 -49.14
CA ASP A 106 -41.53 -11.18 -50.58
C ASP A 106 -42.54 -10.11 -50.99
N ARG A 107 -43.64 -9.95 -50.24
CA ARG A 107 -44.63 -8.87 -50.44
C ARG A 107 -44.12 -7.48 -50.07
N THR A 108 -43.09 -7.38 -49.25
CA THR A 108 -42.51 -6.09 -48.82
C THR A 108 -41.37 -5.61 -49.70
N LYS A 109 -40.99 -6.38 -50.74
CA LYS A 109 -39.98 -6.02 -51.74
C LYS A 109 -40.58 -5.40 -53.02
N GLU A 110 -41.90 -5.36 -53.15
CA GLU A 110 -42.66 -4.66 -54.21
C GLU A 110 -43.01 -3.23 -53.78
#